data_AF-A0A1F6CNQ1-F1
#
_entry.id   AF-A0A1F6CNQ1-F1
#
_cell.length_a   1.000
_cell.length_b   1.000
_cell.length_c   1.000
_cell.angle_alpha   90.00
_cell.angle_beta   90.00
_cell.angle_gamma   90.00
#
_symmetry.space_group_name_H-M   'P 1'
#
loop_
_entity.id
_entity.type
_entity.pdbx_description
1 polymer ?
#
loop_
_entity_poly.entity_id
_entity_poly.type
_entity_poly.pdbx_seq_one_letter_code
_entity_poly.pdbx_strand_id
1 'polypeptide(L)'
;MTALDISILEALEAMRNALSIDIFIGITELGEALLIGGLALCLCLVFFLQRKYAYLTGLFISVVLTGSLVLMIKELVQRARPEHLYRAYTEAGYSFPSAHAALSVAFYGFCMYLVYRTVPPGMWRTLAMAGLTLMIAGIGFSRVYLGVHYPSDVIAGLALGAFCAWVGVMVVQKIERR
;
A
#
# COMPACT_ATOMS: atom_id res chain seq x y z
N MET A 1 18.76 -12.81 0.14
CA MET A 1 18.50 -11.88 -0.97
C MET A 1 18.71 -12.64 -2.26
N THR A 2 17.86 -12.46 -3.27
CA THR A 2 18.04 -13.13 -4.56
C THR A 2 18.98 -12.30 -5.44
N ALA A 3 19.69 -12.92 -6.39
CA ALA A 3 20.49 -12.19 -7.37
C ALA A 3 19.62 -11.20 -8.17
N LEU A 4 18.38 -11.59 -8.48
CA LEU A 4 17.40 -10.76 -9.17
C LEU A 4 17.05 -9.47 -8.40
N ASP A 5 16.89 -9.55 -7.07
CA ASP A 5 16.61 -8.37 -6.22
C ASP A 5 17.72 -7.31 -6.35
N ILE A 6 18.98 -7.74 -6.42
CA ILE A 6 20.15 -6.85 -6.51
C ILE A 6 20.28 -6.27 -7.92
N SER A 7 20.19 -7.09 -8.97
CA SER A 7 20.32 -6.61 -10.35
C SER A 7 19.26 -5.57 -10.72
N ILE A 8 18.04 -5.70 -10.18
CA ILE A 8 16.99 -4.68 -10.36
C ILE A 8 17.35 -3.37 -9.66
N LEU A 9 17.88 -3.44 -8.43
CA LEU A 9 18.27 -2.23 -7.69
C LEU A 9 19.42 -1.48 -8.37
N GLU A 10 20.45 -2.20 -8.82
CA GLU A 10 21.59 -1.61 -9.55
C GLU A 10 21.14 -0.94 -10.86
N ALA A 11 20.26 -1.60 -11.63
CA ALA A 11 19.72 -1.04 -12.86
C ALA A 11 18.92 0.25 -12.59
N LEU A 12 18.10 0.27 -11.53
CA LEU A 12 17.32 1.44 -11.17
C LEU A 12 18.19 2.58 -10.64
N GLU A 13 19.21 2.27 -9.84
CA GLU A 13 20.18 3.26 -9.36
C GLU A 13 20.85 3.99 -10.53
N ALA A 14 21.32 3.25 -11.54
CA ALA A 14 21.95 3.81 -12.73
C ALA A 14 21.03 4.75 -13.55
N MET A 15 19.71 4.62 -13.40
CA MET A 15 18.70 5.45 -14.09
C MET A 15 18.27 6.69 -13.29
N ARG A 16 18.76 6.90 -12.07
CA ARG A 16 18.32 8.01 -11.21
C ARG A 16 18.90 9.35 -11.63
N ASN A 17 18.07 10.38 -11.52
CA ASN A 17 18.48 11.78 -11.54
C ASN A 17 17.67 12.56 -10.49
N ALA A 18 18.04 13.82 -10.25
CA ALA A 18 17.39 14.63 -9.21
C ALA A 18 15.87 14.73 -9.41
N LEU A 19 15.43 14.98 -10.64
CA LEU A 19 14.01 15.10 -10.96
C LEU A 19 13.23 13.80 -10.71
N SER A 20 13.77 12.66 -11.13
CA SER A 20 13.10 11.37 -10.92
C SER A 20 13.03 11.01 -9.44
N ILE A 21 14.09 11.29 -8.67
CA ILE A 21 14.08 11.10 -7.21
C ILE A 21 12.96 11.93 -6.58
N ASP A 22 12.87 13.23 -6.89
CA ASP A 22 11.83 14.10 -6.32
C ASP A 22 10.41 13.63 -6.67
N ILE A 23 10.20 13.19 -7.91
CA ILE A 23 8.92 12.61 -8.35
C ILE A 23 8.57 11.36 -7.53
N PHE A 24 9.50 10.43 -7.37
CA PHE A 24 9.24 9.18 -6.64
C PHE A 24 9.16 9.38 -5.14
N ILE A 25 9.79 10.43 -4.59
CA ILE A 25 9.53 10.89 -3.22
C ILE A 25 8.07 11.36 -3.13
N GLY A 26 7.62 12.26 -4.00
CA GLY A 26 6.22 12.71 -4.00
C GLY A 26 5.21 11.57 -4.13
N ILE A 27 5.50 10.57 -4.98
CA ILE A 27 4.67 9.38 -5.11
C ILE A 27 4.68 8.53 -3.85
N THR A 28 5.85 8.33 -3.22
CA THR A 28 5.92 7.44 -2.05
C THR A 28 5.22 8.00 -0.83
N GLU A 29 5.16 9.33 -0.68
CA GLU A 29 4.42 9.97 0.42
C GLU A 29 2.92 9.62 0.39
N LEU A 30 2.36 9.26 -0.77
CA LEU A 30 0.98 8.75 -0.87
C LEU A 30 0.80 7.39 -0.16
N GLY A 31 1.89 6.65 0.04
CA GLY A 31 1.92 5.39 0.78
C GLY A 31 2.26 5.51 2.26
N GLU A 32 2.46 6.74 2.75
CA GLU A 32 2.94 7.01 4.10
C GLU A 32 1.85 6.68 5.12
N ALA A 33 2.26 6.14 6.27
CA ALA A 33 1.34 5.55 7.23
C ALA A 33 0.44 6.59 7.91
N LEU A 34 0.94 7.79 8.19
CA LEU A 34 0.13 8.87 8.76
C LEU A 34 -0.90 9.38 7.75
N LEU A 35 -0.51 9.56 6.48
CA LEU A 35 -1.44 9.96 5.42
C LEU A 35 -2.54 8.90 5.24
N ILE A 36 -2.18 7.62 5.04
CA ILE A 36 -3.17 6.55 4.88
C ILE A 36 -4.05 6.43 6.13
N GLY A 37 -3.46 6.50 7.33
CA GLY A 37 -4.20 6.48 8.59
C GLY A 37 -5.18 7.63 8.72
N GLY A 38 -4.77 8.85 8.34
CA GLY A 38 -5.62 10.03 8.32
C GLY A 38 -6.77 9.92 7.32
N LEU A 39 -6.49 9.47 6.09
CA LEU A 39 -7.52 9.24 5.07
C LEU A 39 -8.51 8.14 5.49
N ALA A 40 -8.01 7.05 6.06
CA ALA A 40 -8.84 5.97 6.59
C ALA A 40 -9.72 6.44 7.75
N LEU A 41 -9.18 7.24 8.67
CA LEU A 41 -9.93 7.83 9.77
C LEU A 41 -11.05 8.75 9.25
N CYS A 42 -10.75 9.61 8.27
CA CYS A 42 -11.74 10.47 7.62
C CYS A 42 -12.88 9.65 6.99
N LEU A 43 -12.56 8.59 6.24
CA LEU A 43 -13.57 7.71 5.64
C LEU A 43 -14.37 6.94 6.70
N CYS A 44 -13.73 6.44 7.74
CA CYS A 44 -14.40 5.81 8.88
C CYS A 44 -15.39 6.78 9.55
N LEU A 45 -15.00 8.05 9.74
CA LEU A 45 -15.88 9.08 10.28
C LEU A 45 -17.07 9.35 9.33
N VAL A 46 -16.83 9.47 8.03
CA VAL A 46 -17.91 9.61 7.03
C VAL A 46 -18.87 8.43 7.10
N PHE A 47 -18.37 7.19 7.17
CA PHE A 47 -19.23 6.00 7.28
C PHE A 47 -19.98 5.96 8.61
N PHE A 48 -19.36 6.38 9.70
CA PHE A 48 -20.02 6.50 11.00
C PHE A 48 -21.20 7.48 10.92
N LEU A 49 -20.98 8.69 10.40
CA LEU A 49 -22.00 9.72 10.26
C LEU A 49 -23.12 9.30 9.30
N GLN A 50 -22.79 8.55 8.25
CA GLN A 50 -23.78 7.97 7.32
C GLN A 50 -24.43 6.68 7.84
N ARG A 51 -24.11 6.23 9.06
CA ARG A 51 -24.57 4.95 9.66
C ARG A 51 -24.25 3.71 8.81
N LYS A 52 -23.19 3.80 8.00
CA LYS A 52 -22.66 2.74 7.13
C LYS A 52 -21.65 1.86 7.88
N TYR A 53 -22.08 1.30 9.01
CA TYR A 53 -21.19 0.58 9.93
C TYR A 53 -20.49 -0.64 9.32
N ALA A 54 -21.09 -1.29 8.32
CA ALA A 54 -20.45 -2.37 7.57
C ALA A 54 -19.15 -1.91 6.89
N TYR A 55 -19.21 -0.82 6.11
CA TYR A 55 -18.06 -0.23 5.42
C TYR A 55 -17.00 0.30 6.38
N LEU A 56 -17.42 0.93 7.49
CA LEU A 56 -16.52 1.34 8.56
C LEU A 56 -15.72 0.15 9.08
N THR A 57 -16.42 -0.93 9.46
CA THR A 57 -15.80 -2.12 10.04
C THR A 57 -14.86 -2.80 9.05
N GLY A 58 -15.27 -2.91 7.78
CA GLY A 58 -14.44 -3.47 6.72
C GLY A 58 -13.16 -2.68 6.46
N LEU A 59 -13.27 -1.34 6.39
CA LEU A 59 -12.11 -0.47 6.18
C LEU A 59 -11.16 -0.50 7.38
N PHE A 60 -11.72 -0.42 8.60
CA PHE A 60 -10.96 -0.51 9.83
C PHE A 60 -10.16 -1.81 9.89
N ILE A 61 -10.80 -2.96 9.63
CA ILE A 61 -10.12 -4.26 9.59
C ILE A 61 -9.03 -4.25 8.51
N SER A 62 -9.32 -3.78 7.30
CA SER A 62 -8.35 -3.76 6.20
C SER A 62 -7.03 -3.07 6.60
N VAL A 63 -7.12 -1.84 7.11
CA VAL A 63 -5.95 -1.00 7.41
C VAL A 63 -5.26 -1.45 8.71
N VAL A 64 -6.02 -1.64 9.79
CA VAL A 64 -5.45 -1.95 11.11
C VAL A 64 -4.84 -3.34 11.15
N LEU A 65 -5.48 -4.33 10.51
CA LEU A 65 -4.93 -5.68 10.41
C LEU A 65 -3.62 -5.67 9.61
N THR A 66 -3.60 -4.95 8.49
CA THR A 66 -2.39 -4.82 7.66
C THR A 66 -1.23 -4.22 8.45
N GLY A 67 -1.45 -3.07 9.11
CA GLY A 67 -0.42 -2.41 9.90
C GLY A 67 0.12 -3.31 11.01
N SER A 68 -0.78 -4.01 11.72
CA SER A 68 -0.40 -4.94 12.80
C SER A 68 0.43 -6.11 12.29
N LEU A 69 0.03 -6.75 11.18
CA LEU A 69 0.76 -7.86 10.59
C LEU A 69 2.12 -7.43 10.02
N VAL A 70 2.21 -6.24 9.41
CA VAL A 70 3.49 -5.70 8.93
C VAL A 70 4.48 -5.53 10.08
N LEU A 71 4.05 -4.92 11.20
CA LEU A 71 4.91 -4.73 12.37
C LEU A 71 5.37 -6.08 12.94
N MET A 72 4.44 -7.02 13.11
CA MET A 72 4.76 -8.37 13.61
C MET A 72 5.75 -9.09 12.70
N ILE A 73 5.52 -9.11 11.38
CA ILE A 73 6.39 -9.82 10.44
C ILE A 73 7.76 -9.16 10.35
N LYS A 74 7.85 -7.82 10.46
CA LYS A 74 9.14 -7.11 10.51
C LYS A 74 10.00 -7.59 11.66
N GLU A 75 9.43 -7.73 12.85
CA GLU A 75 10.14 -8.22 14.03
C GLU A 75 10.50 -9.71 13.96
N LEU A 76 9.72 -10.51 13.23
CA LEU A 76 10.01 -11.94 13.04
C LEU A 76 11.09 -12.21 11.99
N VAL A 77 11.07 -11.47 10.87
CA VAL A 77 11.95 -11.71 9.73
C VAL A 77 13.25 -10.92 9.82
N GLN A 78 13.20 -9.70 10.39
CA GLN A 78 14.34 -8.84 10.64
C GLN A 78 15.26 -8.61 9.41
N ARG A 79 14.68 -8.61 8.21
CA ARG A 79 15.44 -8.46 6.96
C ARG A 79 16.10 -7.08 6.91
N ALA A 80 17.42 -7.05 6.72
CA ALA A 80 18.15 -5.82 6.43
C ALA A 80 17.68 -5.17 5.12
N ARG A 81 17.71 -3.84 5.07
CA ARG A 81 17.40 -3.04 3.87
C ARG A 81 18.56 -3.08 2.88
N PRO A 82 18.34 -2.70 1.60
CA PRO A 82 19.42 -2.48 0.63
C PRO A 82 20.53 -1.59 1.19
N GLU A 83 21.76 -1.80 0.75
CA GLU A 83 22.91 -1.04 1.26
C GLU A 83 22.74 0.47 1.05
N HIS A 84 23.40 1.28 1.89
CA HIS A 84 23.25 2.73 1.88
C HIS A 84 23.58 3.38 0.53
N LEU A 85 24.50 2.80 -0.25
CA LEU A 85 24.84 3.25 -1.60
C LEU A 85 23.60 3.31 -2.51
N TYR A 86 22.70 2.33 -2.37
CA TYR A 86 21.49 2.24 -3.18
C TYR A 86 20.35 3.16 -2.69
N ARG A 87 20.47 3.83 -1.54
CA ARG A 87 19.34 4.56 -0.92
C ARG A 87 19.32 6.03 -1.34
N ALA A 88 18.28 6.42 -2.06
CA ALA A 88 17.98 7.82 -2.36
C ALA A 88 17.05 8.47 -1.31
N TYR A 89 16.55 7.68 -0.35
CA TYR A 89 15.63 8.11 0.70
C TYR A 89 16.00 7.41 2.02
N THR A 90 15.85 8.11 3.14
CA THR A 90 16.19 7.54 4.45
C THR A 90 14.96 6.89 5.06
N GLU A 91 15.08 5.61 5.40
CA GLU A 91 14.03 4.90 6.13
C GLU A 91 14.66 3.95 7.16
N ALA A 92 14.11 3.96 8.37
CA ALA A 92 14.57 3.14 9.47
C ALA A 92 13.87 1.78 9.54
N GLY A 93 14.37 0.90 10.41
CA GLY A 93 13.81 -0.42 10.70
C GLY A 93 14.00 -1.45 9.59
N TYR A 94 13.38 -2.61 9.77
CA TYR A 94 13.49 -3.76 8.86
C TYR A 94 12.78 -3.55 7.52
N SER A 95 13.31 -4.22 6.48
CA SER A 95 12.85 -4.09 5.09
C SER A 95 11.60 -4.90 4.79
N PHE A 96 11.45 -6.10 5.36
CA PHE A 96 10.42 -7.04 4.96
C PHE A 96 9.26 -7.10 5.96
N PRO A 97 7.99 -7.04 5.51
CA PRO A 97 7.53 -6.61 4.19
C PRO A 97 7.50 -5.08 4.07
N SER A 98 7.33 -4.55 2.85
CA SER A 98 7.16 -3.12 2.62
C SER A 98 5.82 -2.61 3.19
N ALA A 99 5.90 -1.73 4.20
CA ALA A 99 4.74 -1.14 4.86
C ALA A 99 3.96 -0.22 3.90
N HIS A 100 4.66 0.61 3.12
CA HIS A 100 4.07 1.50 2.13
C HIS A 100 3.28 0.72 1.08
N ALA A 101 3.82 -0.40 0.59
CA ALA A 101 3.14 -1.24 -0.38
C ALA A 101 1.90 -1.92 0.25
N ALA A 102 2.05 -2.47 1.46
CA ALA A 102 0.98 -3.16 2.15
C ALA A 102 -0.20 -2.24 2.51
N LEU A 103 0.06 -1.09 3.15
CA LEU A 103 -0.98 -0.14 3.54
C LEU A 103 -1.66 0.48 2.32
N SER A 104 -0.90 0.77 1.25
CA SER A 104 -1.45 1.30 0.00
C SER A 104 -2.50 0.37 -0.60
N VAL A 105 -2.18 -0.90 -0.81
CA VAL A 105 -3.16 -1.84 -1.38
C VAL A 105 -4.30 -2.14 -0.39
N ALA A 106 -4.03 -2.14 0.92
CA ALA A 106 -5.08 -2.35 1.92
C ALA A 106 -6.12 -1.22 1.88
N PHE A 107 -5.68 0.03 1.82
CA PHE A 107 -6.54 1.21 1.78
C PHE A 107 -7.13 1.45 0.39
N TYR A 108 -6.29 1.65 -0.62
CA TYR A 108 -6.75 1.96 -1.98
C TYR A 108 -7.46 0.77 -2.64
N GLY A 109 -7.09 -0.47 -2.31
CA GLY A 109 -7.83 -1.65 -2.73
C GLY A 109 -9.22 -1.74 -2.11
N PHE A 110 -9.39 -1.30 -0.85
CA PHE A 110 -10.72 -1.13 -0.27
C PHE A 110 -11.50 -0.01 -0.96
N CYS A 111 -10.84 1.10 -1.31
CA CYS A 111 -11.46 2.15 -2.13
C CYS A 111 -11.89 1.65 -3.51
N MET A 112 -11.14 0.74 -4.14
CA MET A 112 -11.56 0.08 -5.39
C MET A 112 -12.84 -0.72 -5.19
N TYR A 113 -12.98 -1.44 -4.07
CA TYR A 113 -14.24 -2.11 -3.73
C TYR A 113 -15.41 -1.12 -3.58
N LEU A 114 -15.19 0.01 -2.90
CA LEU A 114 -16.21 1.06 -2.78
C LEU A 114 -16.62 1.60 -4.15
N VAL A 115 -15.65 1.98 -4.99
CA VAL A 115 -15.89 2.45 -6.37
C VAL A 115 -16.69 1.42 -7.16
N TYR A 116 -16.33 0.14 -7.06
CA TYR A 116 -17.05 -0.93 -7.74
C TYR A 116 -18.50 -1.05 -7.28
N ARG A 117 -18.78 -0.81 -6.00
CA ARG A 117 -20.13 -0.90 -5.41
C ARG A 117 -20.99 0.33 -5.67
N THR A 118 -20.40 1.53 -5.71
CA THR A 118 -21.17 2.79 -5.71
C THR A 118 -21.18 3.51 -7.06
N VAL A 119 -20.21 3.23 -7.95
CA VAL A 119 -20.12 3.88 -9.26
C VAL A 119 -20.68 2.94 -10.34
N PRO A 120 -21.64 3.42 -11.17
CA PRO A 120 -22.18 2.62 -12.28
C PRO A 120 -21.10 2.17 -13.28
N PRO A 121 -21.30 1.05 -13.99
CA PRO A 121 -20.45 0.66 -15.11
C PRO A 121 -20.30 1.78 -16.15
N GLY A 122 -19.07 2.14 -16.50
CA GLY A 122 -18.80 3.17 -17.50
C GLY A 122 -17.39 3.75 -17.38
N MET A 123 -17.11 4.78 -18.19
CA MET A 123 -15.79 5.43 -18.28
C MET A 123 -15.27 5.87 -16.91
N TRP A 124 -16.09 6.51 -16.09
CA TRP A 124 -15.67 7.01 -14.77
C TRP A 124 -15.26 5.91 -13.80
N ARG A 125 -15.96 4.77 -13.79
CA ARG A 125 -15.56 3.62 -12.98
C ARG A 125 -14.23 3.06 -13.45
N THR A 126 -14.05 2.92 -14.77
CA THR A 126 -12.79 2.43 -15.34
C THR A 126 -11.62 3.35 -15.02
N LEU A 127 -11.80 4.67 -15.18
CA LEU A 127 -10.77 5.66 -14.86
C LEU A 127 -10.40 5.65 -13.37
N ALA A 128 -11.40 5.58 -12.47
CA ALA A 128 -11.15 5.51 -11.04
C ALA A 128 -10.39 4.22 -10.65
N MET A 129 -10.80 3.07 -11.19
CA MET A 129 -10.13 1.79 -10.94
C MET A 129 -8.68 1.79 -11.48
N ALA A 130 -8.48 2.34 -12.68
CA ALA A 130 -7.15 2.49 -13.27
C ALA A 130 -6.27 3.43 -12.44
N GLY A 131 -6.80 4.58 -12.00
CA GLY A 131 -6.08 5.53 -11.16
C GLY A 131 -5.65 4.93 -9.82
N LEU A 132 -6.54 4.21 -9.13
CA LEU A 132 -6.20 3.52 -7.88
C LEU A 132 -5.15 2.42 -8.10
N THR A 133 -5.26 1.66 -9.18
CA THR A 133 -4.29 0.62 -9.55
C THR A 133 -2.91 1.24 -9.82
N LEU A 134 -2.85 2.31 -10.61
CA LEU A 134 -1.62 3.03 -10.92
C LEU A 134 -1.01 3.65 -9.65
N MET A 135 -1.82 4.15 -8.73
CA MET A 135 -1.33 4.68 -7.45
C MET A 135 -0.69 3.59 -6.59
N ILE A 136 -1.35 2.43 -6.43
CA ILE A 136 -0.78 1.29 -5.69
C ILE A 136 0.54 0.83 -6.34
N ALA A 137 0.54 0.66 -7.67
CA ALA A 137 1.72 0.23 -8.41
C ALA A 137 2.86 1.26 -8.33
N GLY A 138 2.53 2.55 -8.46
CA GLY A 138 3.48 3.66 -8.37
C GLY A 138 4.12 3.74 -6.99
N ILE A 139 3.34 3.61 -5.92
CA ILE A 139 3.86 3.58 -4.55
C ILE A 139 4.78 2.37 -4.36
N GLY A 140 4.34 1.17 -4.76
CA GLY A 140 5.19 -0.03 -4.67
C GLY A 140 6.51 0.12 -5.44
N PHE A 141 6.44 0.61 -6.67
CA PHE A 141 7.61 0.86 -7.51
C PHE A 141 8.54 1.91 -6.90
N SER A 142 8.00 3.01 -6.36
CA SER A 142 8.80 4.06 -5.73
C SER A 142 9.70 3.54 -4.61
N ARG A 143 9.28 2.51 -3.87
CA ARG A 143 10.09 1.91 -2.79
C ARG A 143 11.32 1.18 -3.30
N VAL A 144 11.20 0.50 -4.44
CA VAL A 144 12.33 -0.14 -5.11
C VAL A 144 13.17 0.92 -5.82
N TYR A 145 12.51 1.87 -6.48
CA TYR A 145 13.18 2.96 -7.19
C TYR A 145 14.03 3.82 -6.28
N LEU A 146 13.59 4.12 -5.05
CA LEU A 146 14.36 4.87 -4.05
C LEU A 146 15.37 3.97 -3.30
N GLY A 147 15.38 2.67 -3.58
CA GLY A 147 16.32 1.69 -3.05
C GLY A 147 16.18 1.43 -1.56
N VAL A 148 15.00 1.67 -1.00
CA VAL A 148 14.70 1.43 0.42
C VAL A 148 14.14 0.03 0.67
N HIS A 149 13.66 -0.64 -0.38
CA HIS A 149 13.12 -2.00 -0.34
C HIS A 149 13.56 -2.82 -1.56
N TYR A 150 13.64 -4.14 -1.37
CA TYR A 150 13.80 -5.08 -2.47
C TYR A 150 12.45 -5.32 -3.19
N PRO A 151 12.46 -5.72 -4.48
CA PRO A 151 11.23 -6.11 -5.19
C PRO A 151 10.40 -7.15 -4.43
N SER A 152 11.05 -8.15 -3.84
CA SER A 152 10.40 -9.17 -3.02
C SER A 152 9.69 -8.61 -1.77
N ASP A 153 10.22 -7.55 -1.15
CA ASP A 153 9.57 -6.90 0.00
C ASP A 153 8.25 -6.21 -0.40
N VAL A 154 8.25 -5.61 -1.60
CA VAL A 154 7.09 -4.92 -2.17
C VAL A 154 6.02 -5.92 -2.56
N ILE A 155 6.37 -7.00 -3.25
CA ILE A 155 5.43 -8.05 -3.66
C ILE A 155 4.77 -8.69 -2.42
N ALA A 156 5.57 -9.01 -1.39
CA ALA A 156 5.03 -9.55 -0.14
C ALA A 156 4.11 -8.55 0.58
N GLY A 157 4.48 -7.27 0.61
CA GLY A 157 3.63 -6.20 1.15
C GLY A 157 2.29 -6.11 0.41
N LEU A 158 2.32 -6.09 -0.93
CA LEU A 158 1.11 -6.07 -1.76
C LEU A 158 0.23 -7.30 -1.52
N ALA A 159 0.82 -8.49 -1.43
CA ALA A 159 0.05 -9.71 -1.16
C ALA A 159 -0.63 -9.66 0.23
N LEU A 160 0.11 -9.22 1.26
CA LEU A 160 -0.40 -9.10 2.63
C LEU A 160 -1.55 -8.09 2.73
N GLY A 161 -1.36 -6.89 2.17
CA GLY A 161 -2.38 -5.85 2.20
C GLY A 161 -3.62 -6.23 1.38
N ALA A 162 -3.44 -6.86 0.22
CA ALA A 162 -4.56 -7.35 -0.60
C ALA A 162 -5.38 -8.41 0.13
N PHE A 163 -4.72 -9.32 0.86
CA PHE A 163 -5.38 -10.29 1.72
C PHE A 163 -6.23 -9.60 2.81
N CYS A 164 -5.67 -8.61 3.51
CA CYS A 164 -6.39 -7.88 4.54
C CYS A 164 -7.58 -7.07 3.98
N ALA A 165 -7.41 -6.44 2.81
CA ALA A 165 -8.51 -5.76 2.11
C ALA A 165 -9.62 -6.74 1.75
N TRP A 166 -9.28 -7.92 1.23
CA TRP A 166 -10.25 -8.97 0.94
C TRP A 166 -11.01 -9.41 2.19
N VAL A 167 -10.32 -9.63 3.33
CA VAL A 167 -10.96 -9.92 4.62
C VAL A 167 -11.93 -8.80 5.01
N GLY A 168 -11.50 -7.53 4.91
CA GLY A 168 -12.36 -6.37 5.16
C GLY A 168 -13.62 -6.38 4.30
N VAL A 169 -13.48 -6.64 2.99
CA VAL A 169 -14.61 -6.75 2.05
C VAL A 169 -15.55 -7.90 2.42
N MET A 170 -15.02 -9.07 2.79
CA MET A 170 -15.83 -10.21 3.24
C MET A 170 -16.65 -9.86 4.49
N VAL A 171 -16.08 -9.08 5.40
CA VAL A 171 -16.80 -8.58 6.59
C VAL A 171 -17.93 -7.65 6.19
N VAL A 172 -17.70 -6.69 5.27
CA VAL A 172 -18.77 -5.82 4.75
C VAL A 172 -19.92 -6.66 4.21
N GLN A 173 -19.61 -7.60 3.30
CA GLN A 173 -20.62 -8.44 2.65
C GLN A 173 -21.38 -9.31 3.66
N LYS A 174 -20.72 -9.78 4.71
CA LYS A 174 -21.36 -10.58 5.77
C LYS A 174 -22.31 -9.75 6.63
N ILE A 175 -21.96 -8.49 6.91
CA ILE A 175 -22.81 -7.57 7.69
C ILE A 175 -24.01 -7.11 6.85
N GLU A 176 -23.82 -6.75 5.58
CA GLU A 176 -24.92 -6.29 4.70
C GLU A 176 -25.94 -7.40 4.35
N ARG A 177 -25.59 -8.69 4.51
CA ARG A 177 -26.50 -9.82 4.27
C ARG A 177 -27.40 -10.16 5.47
N ARG A 178 -27.16 -9.56 6.63
CA ARG A 178 -27.96 -9.74 7.86
C ARG A 178 -29.00 -8.64 7.97
#